data_AF-A0A6V7NSL2-F1
#
_entry.id   AF-A0A6V7NSL2-F1
#
_cell.length_a   1.000
_cell.length_b   1.000
_cell.length_c   1.000
_cell.angle_alpha   90.00
_cell.angle_beta   90.00
_cell.angle_gamma   90.00
#
_symmetry.space_group_name_H-M   'P 1'
#
loop_
_entity.id
_entity.type
_entity.pdbx_description
1 polymer ?
#
loop_
_entity_poly.entity_id
_entity_poly.type
_entity_poly.pdbx_seq_one_letter_code
_entity_poly.pdbx_strand_id
1 'polypeptide(L)'
;MEVSSKVPTKRFREVIQVPKKVVRDPRFESLCGTLDNEGFRKRYDFLFEVELPAEKQKLQKLIKKSKDPNVVEELKNHISWIDKQLKSVPRKNVESEILSEHIKKEREAAKHGKRPYYLKKSEIRERKLIKKYNELKEGGKLDAYIEKRRKKNASKDHRYVPYKRPSNGGQQ
;
A
#
# COMPACT_ATOMS: atom_id res chain seq x y z
N MET A 1 -48.48 46.26 9.75
CA MET A 1 -48.52 45.78 8.36
C MET A 1 -48.83 44.29 8.40
N GLU A 2 -50.07 43.92 8.07
CA GLU A 2 -50.50 42.52 7.99
C GLU A 2 -50.12 41.96 6.62
N VAL A 3 -49.50 40.78 6.59
CA VAL A 3 -48.97 40.18 5.36
C VAL A 3 -50.02 39.23 4.78
N SER A 4 -50.36 39.40 3.50
CA SER A 4 -51.40 38.61 2.81
C SER A 4 -50.98 37.15 2.63
N SER A 5 -51.90 36.22 2.95
CA SER A 5 -51.72 34.77 2.74
C SER A 5 -51.64 34.33 1.28
N LYS A 6 -51.95 35.24 0.33
CA LYS A 6 -51.87 34.99 -1.11
C LYS A 6 -50.47 35.16 -1.69
N VAL A 7 -49.52 35.69 -0.91
CA VAL A 7 -48.12 35.83 -1.36
C VAL A 7 -47.31 34.64 -0.84
N PRO A 8 -46.84 33.73 -1.71
CA PRO A 8 -46.00 32.63 -1.26
C PRO A 8 -44.70 33.19 -0.66
N THR A 9 -44.35 32.74 0.55
CA THR A 9 -43.12 33.19 1.21
C THR A 9 -41.91 32.75 0.38
N LYS A 10 -40.96 33.68 0.14
CA LYS A 10 -39.71 33.34 -0.54
C LYS A 10 -38.95 32.32 0.32
N ARG A 11 -38.58 31.17 -0.26
CA ARG A 11 -37.80 30.11 0.42
C ARG A 11 -36.33 30.47 0.66
N PHE A 12 -35.89 31.63 0.19
CA PHE A 12 -34.53 32.09 0.31
C PHE A 12 -34.27 32.57 1.74
N ARG A 13 -33.70 31.69 2.57
CA ARG A 13 -32.91 32.11 3.72
C ARG A 13 -31.63 32.72 3.20
N GLU A 14 -31.34 33.98 3.55
CA GLU A 14 -29.97 34.50 3.47
C GLU A 14 -29.12 33.74 4.47
N VAL A 15 -28.47 32.67 4.00
CA VAL A 15 -27.46 31.96 4.77
C VAL A 15 -26.21 32.82 4.72
N ILE A 16 -26.07 33.73 5.68
CA ILE A 16 -24.84 34.48 5.90
C ILE A 16 -23.77 33.44 6.24
N GLN A 17 -22.82 33.21 5.33
CA GLN A 17 -21.71 32.29 5.58
C GLN A 17 -20.77 32.92 6.60
N VAL A 18 -21.04 32.67 7.88
CA VAL A 18 -20.09 33.02 8.95
C VAL A 18 -18.86 32.12 8.78
N PRO A 19 -17.64 32.68 8.75
CA PRO A 19 -16.42 31.88 8.67
C PRO A 19 -16.39 30.92 9.87
N LYS A 20 -16.50 29.62 9.59
CA LYS A 20 -16.42 28.59 10.62
C LYS A 20 -15.00 28.57 11.18
N LYS A 21 -14.86 28.78 12.49
CA LYS A 21 -13.57 28.60 13.19
C LYS A 21 -13.24 27.11 13.22
N VAL A 22 -12.46 26.64 12.26
CA VAL A 22 -11.94 25.28 12.25
C VAL A 22 -10.76 25.24 13.21
N VAL A 23 -10.90 24.52 14.33
CA VAL A 23 -9.76 24.21 15.20
C VAL A 23 -8.88 23.26 14.41
N ARG A 24 -7.72 23.75 13.96
CA ARG A 24 -6.72 22.93 13.29
C ARG A 24 -5.73 22.41 14.33
N ASP A 25 -5.62 21.09 14.39
CA ASP A 25 -4.55 20.44 15.16
C ASP A 25 -3.30 20.45 14.28
N PRO A 26 -2.19 21.04 14.73
CA PRO A 26 -0.97 21.14 13.92
C PRO A 26 -0.42 19.78 13.46
N ARG A 27 -0.77 18.68 14.15
CA ARG A 27 -0.40 17.31 13.73
C ARG A 27 -1.19 16.82 12.52
N PHE A 28 -2.36 17.40 12.29
CA PHE A 28 -3.28 17.02 11.22
C PHE A 28 -3.50 18.16 10.23
N GLU A 29 -2.69 19.21 10.30
CA GLU A 29 -2.69 20.29 9.32
C GLU A 29 -2.14 19.79 7.98
N SER A 30 -2.79 20.18 6.88
CA SER A 30 -2.30 19.91 5.53
C SER A 30 -0.95 20.57 5.22
N LEU A 31 -0.54 21.53 6.06
CA LEU A 31 0.76 22.20 5.99
C LEU A 31 1.87 21.41 6.71
N CYS A 32 1.53 20.44 7.57
CA CYS A 32 2.53 19.54 8.13
C CYS A 32 2.96 18.56 7.03
N GLY A 33 4.27 18.41 6.83
CA GLY A 33 4.84 17.67 5.69
C GLY A 33 4.43 16.19 5.61
N THR A 34 4.72 15.55 4.49
CA THR A 34 4.46 14.11 4.29
C THR A 34 5.49 13.25 5.03
N LEU A 35 5.05 12.12 5.61
CA LEU A 35 5.95 11.16 6.25
C LEU A 35 6.93 10.56 5.23
N ASP A 36 8.22 10.79 5.46
CA ASP A 36 9.30 10.09 4.76
C ASP A 36 9.50 8.70 5.40
N ASN A 37 8.91 7.68 4.78
CA ASN A 37 8.99 6.30 5.23
C ASN A 37 10.43 5.76 5.20
N GLU A 38 11.25 6.16 4.21
CA GLU A 38 12.62 5.66 4.09
C GLU A 38 13.52 6.28 5.17
N GLY A 39 13.40 7.60 5.40
CA GLY A 39 14.12 8.29 6.46
C GLY A 39 13.68 7.87 7.86
N PHE A 40 12.37 7.70 8.09
CA PHE A 40 11.85 7.14 9.34
C PHE A 40 12.47 5.78 9.62
N ARG A 41 12.49 4.91 8.59
CA ARG A 41 13.04 3.57 8.74
C ARG A 41 14.49 3.62 9.18
N LYS A 42 15.34 4.36 8.47
CA LYS A 42 16.77 4.51 8.79
C LYS A 42 17.02 5.05 10.20
N ARG A 43 16.21 6.01 10.65
CA ARG A 43 16.36 6.61 12.00
C ARG A 43 15.93 5.67 13.12
N TYR A 44 14.96 4.81 12.86
CA TYR A 44 14.37 3.90 13.86
C TYR A 44 14.65 2.42 13.53
N ASP A 45 15.75 2.10 12.84
CA ASP A 45 16.07 0.72 12.46
C ASP A 45 16.27 -0.18 13.69
N PHE A 46 16.78 0.37 14.80
CA PHE A 46 16.96 -0.33 16.07
C PHE A 46 15.66 -0.95 16.61
N LEU A 47 14.51 -0.31 16.38
CA LEU A 47 13.21 -0.81 16.81
C LEU A 47 12.92 -2.15 16.14
N PHE A 48 13.26 -2.28 14.86
CA PHE A 48 12.94 -3.46 14.06
C PHE A 48 14.00 -4.55 14.14
N GLU A 49 15.27 -4.18 14.30
CA GLU A 49 16.38 -5.14 14.35
C GLU A 49 16.61 -5.69 15.76
N VAL A 50 16.39 -4.88 16.79
CA VAL A 50 16.76 -5.22 18.17
C VAL A 50 15.54 -5.32 19.08
N GLU A 51 14.74 -4.25 19.19
CA GLU A 51 13.69 -4.17 20.22
C GLU A 51 12.51 -5.12 19.96
N LEU A 52 11.90 -5.05 18.77
CA LEU A 52 10.74 -5.88 18.42
C LEU A 52 11.06 -7.39 18.46
N PRO A 53 12.20 -7.88 17.94
CA PRO A 53 12.59 -9.28 18.10
C PRO A 53 12.82 -9.68 19.57
N ALA A 54 13.46 -8.81 20.37
CA ALA A 54 13.68 -9.07 21.79
C ALA A 54 12.37 -9.12 22.58
N GLU A 55 11.44 -8.20 22.29
CA GLU A 55 10.11 -8.19 22.86
C GLU A 55 9.32 -9.45 22.50
N LYS A 56 9.34 -9.85 21.21
CA LYS A 56 8.74 -11.11 20.77
C LYS A 56 9.26 -12.31 21.55
N GLN A 57 10.57 -12.40 21.77
CA GLN A 57 11.17 -13.47 22.58
C GLN A 57 10.71 -13.43 24.04
N LYS A 58 10.60 -12.25 24.64
CA LYS A 58 10.08 -12.07 26.01
C LYS A 58 8.63 -12.53 26.11
N LEU A 59 7.77 -12.15 25.16
CA LEU A 59 6.36 -12.54 25.11
C LEU A 59 6.21 -14.06 24.95
N GLN A 60 7.03 -14.69 24.11
CA GLN A 60 7.04 -16.15 23.98
C GLN A 60 7.41 -16.86 25.29
N LYS A 61 8.35 -16.30 26.07
CA LYS A 61 8.68 -16.81 27.41
C LYS A 61 7.53 -16.62 28.39
N LEU A 62 6.80 -15.51 28.32
CA LEU A 62 5.63 -15.25 29.16
C LEU A 62 4.49 -16.23 28.85
N ILE A 63 4.20 -16.49 27.57
CA ILE A 63 3.18 -17.47 27.14
C ILE A 63 3.46 -18.85 27.73
N LYS A 64 4.73 -19.27 27.77
CA LYS A 64 5.12 -20.57 28.34
C LYS A 64 4.94 -20.65 29.86
N LYS A 65 4.94 -19.50 30.56
CA LYS A 65 4.82 -19.42 32.02
C LYS A 65 3.38 -19.21 32.48
N SER A 66 2.59 -18.45 31.73
CA SER A 66 1.20 -18.16 32.04
C SER A 66 0.32 -19.38 31.81
N LYS A 67 -0.62 -19.64 32.74
CA LYS A 67 -1.64 -20.68 32.62
C LYS A 67 -3.01 -20.13 32.23
N ASP A 68 -3.24 -18.83 32.47
CA ASP A 68 -4.53 -18.19 32.20
C ASP A 68 -4.79 -18.04 30.70
N PRO A 69 -5.93 -18.52 30.19
CA PRO A 69 -6.21 -18.53 28.75
C PRO A 69 -6.35 -17.13 28.16
N ASN A 70 -6.98 -16.19 28.88
CA ASN A 70 -7.17 -14.81 28.41
C ASN A 70 -5.83 -14.08 28.23
N VAL A 71 -4.93 -14.20 29.22
CA VAL A 71 -3.61 -13.59 29.17
C VAL A 71 -2.77 -14.19 28.03
N VAL A 72 -2.87 -15.50 27.81
CA VAL A 72 -2.20 -16.17 26.69
C VAL A 72 -2.69 -15.64 25.35
N GLU A 73 -3.99 -15.37 25.21
CA GLU A 73 -4.57 -14.81 23.99
C GLU A 73 -4.08 -13.38 23.72
N GLU A 74 -4.07 -12.51 24.73
CA GLU A 74 -3.52 -11.14 24.62
C GLU A 74 -2.05 -11.15 24.18
N LEU A 75 -1.23 -12.01 24.79
CA LEU A 75 0.18 -12.15 24.43
C LEU A 75 0.36 -12.64 22.99
N LYS A 76 -0.49 -13.57 22.51
CA LYS A 76 -0.48 -14.02 21.12
C LYS A 76 -0.89 -12.91 20.16
N ASN A 77 -1.88 -12.12 20.52
CA ASN A 77 -2.32 -10.97 19.74
C ASN A 77 -1.21 -9.93 19.61
N HIS A 78 -0.47 -9.69 20.69
CA HIS A 78 0.69 -8.79 20.67
C HIS A 78 1.83 -9.31 19.78
N ILE A 79 2.15 -10.60 19.84
CA ILE A 79 3.11 -11.22 18.90
C ILE A 79 2.65 -11.07 17.45
N SER A 80 1.37 -11.27 17.16
CA SER A 80 0.79 -11.08 15.82
C SER A 80 0.92 -9.62 15.35
N TRP A 81 0.76 -8.66 16.26
CA TRP A 81 0.99 -7.25 15.98
C TRP A 81 2.46 -6.97 15.64
N ILE A 82 3.41 -7.50 16.41
CA ILE A 82 4.85 -7.40 16.13
C ILE A 82 5.17 -8.01 14.75
N ASP A 83 4.64 -9.20 14.46
CA ASP A 83 4.85 -9.88 13.17
C ASP A 83 4.26 -9.09 12.01
N LYS A 84 3.12 -8.43 12.20
CA LYS A 84 2.55 -7.50 11.22
C LYS A 84 3.46 -6.30 11.02
N GLN A 85 4.00 -5.71 12.08
CA GLN A 85 4.95 -4.60 11.95
C GLN A 85 6.19 -4.99 11.16
N LEU A 86 6.82 -6.12 11.50
CA LEU A 86 7.99 -6.65 10.80
C LEU A 86 7.70 -7.02 9.33
N LYS A 87 6.48 -7.48 9.03
CA LYS A 87 6.05 -7.82 7.65
C LYS A 87 5.60 -6.61 6.84
N SER A 88 5.04 -5.59 7.51
CA SER A 88 4.55 -4.35 6.89
C SER A 88 5.68 -3.46 6.37
N VAL A 89 6.92 -3.78 6.76
CA VAL A 89 8.13 -3.16 6.21
C VAL A 89 8.00 -3.15 4.70
N PRO A 90 7.97 -1.96 4.06
CA PRO A 90 7.86 -1.90 2.62
C PRO A 90 9.04 -2.69 2.08
N ARG A 91 8.74 -3.72 1.27
CA ARG A 91 9.78 -4.34 0.45
C ARG A 91 10.50 -3.18 -0.22
N LYS A 92 11.83 -3.10 -0.04
CA LYS A 92 12.66 -2.06 -0.63
C LYS A 92 12.13 -1.79 -2.03
N ASN A 93 11.91 -0.52 -2.35
CA ASN A 93 11.36 -0.12 -3.63
C ASN A 93 12.26 -0.75 -4.71
N VAL A 94 11.80 -1.84 -5.33
CA VAL A 94 12.60 -2.57 -6.33
C VAL A 94 13.10 -1.63 -7.42
N GLU A 95 12.31 -0.59 -7.70
CA GLU A 95 12.67 0.49 -8.61
C GLU A 95 13.83 1.35 -8.09
N SER A 96 13.89 1.70 -6.80
CA SER A 96 15.01 2.45 -6.22
C SER A 96 16.28 1.62 -6.17
N GLU A 97 16.18 0.31 -5.92
CA GLU A 97 17.31 -0.62 -6.01
C GLU A 97 17.88 -0.65 -7.43
N ILE A 98 17.02 -0.93 -8.44
CA ILE A 98 17.41 -0.96 -9.85
C ILE A 98 18.05 0.36 -10.28
N LEU A 99 17.48 1.49 -9.83
CA LEU A 99 18.01 2.81 -10.13
C LEU A 99 19.37 3.03 -9.47
N SER A 100 19.51 2.66 -8.19
CA SER A 100 20.76 2.82 -7.45
C SER A 100 21.90 1.97 -8.03
N GLU A 101 21.62 0.73 -8.41
CA GLU A 101 22.57 -0.17 -9.08
C GLU A 101 23.00 0.39 -10.43
N HIS A 102 22.03 0.90 -11.21
CA HIS A 102 22.31 1.52 -12.49
C HIS A 102 23.15 2.78 -12.34
N ILE A 103 22.79 3.69 -11.43
CA ILE A 103 23.56 4.92 -11.16
C ILE A 103 25.00 4.58 -10.73
N LYS A 104 25.20 3.55 -9.90
CA LYS A 104 26.55 3.11 -9.51
C LYS A 104 27.37 2.65 -10.73
N LYS A 105 26.79 1.79 -11.56
CA LYS A 105 27.44 1.29 -12.79
C LYS A 105 27.79 2.43 -13.77
N GLU A 106 26.87 3.36 -13.97
CA GLU A 106 27.10 4.51 -14.85
C GLU A 106 28.13 5.48 -14.28
N ARG A 107 28.16 5.66 -12.95
CA ARG A 107 29.20 6.45 -12.29
C ARG A 107 30.58 5.84 -12.51
N GLU A 108 30.71 4.53 -12.44
CA GLU A 108 31.97 3.83 -12.75
C GLU A 108 32.35 3.99 -14.23
N ALA A 109 31.40 3.77 -15.15
CA ALA A 109 31.62 3.96 -16.58
C ALA A 109 32.03 5.41 -16.92
N ALA A 110 31.43 6.39 -16.25
CA ALA A 110 31.75 7.80 -16.40
C ALA A 110 33.15 8.15 -15.89
N LYS A 111 33.61 7.52 -14.80
CA LYS A 111 35.01 7.65 -14.35
C LYS A 111 36.00 7.18 -15.42
N HIS A 112 35.62 6.18 -16.21
CA HIS A 112 36.40 5.70 -17.37
C HIS A 112 36.18 6.54 -18.65
N GLY A 113 35.53 7.71 -18.56
CA GLY A 113 35.34 8.64 -19.69
C GLY A 113 34.16 8.30 -20.61
N LYS A 114 33.35 7.29 -20.30
CA LYS A 114 32.12 7.02 -21.06
C LYS A 114 31.04 8.05 -20.70
N ARG A 115 30.16 8.35 -21.66
CA ARG A 115 29.02 9.25 -21.40
C ARG A 115 27.99 8.55 -20.51
N PRO A 116 27.57 9.13 -19.38
CA PRO A 116 26.62 8.51 -18.48
C PRO A 116 25.23 8.38 -19.13
N TYR A 117 24.61 7.22 -18.98
CA TYR A 117 23.28 6.91 -19.50
C TYR A 117 22.26 6.74 -18.38
N TYR A 118 21.06 7.32 -18.52
CA TYR A 118 19.98 7.17 -17.56
C TYR A 118 18.86 6.31 -18.12
N LEU A 119 18.36 5.37 -17.32
CA LEU A 119 17.30 4.47 -17.74
C LEU A 119 16.02 5.20 -18.08
N LYS A 120 15.38 4.74 -19.16
CA LYS A 120 14.01 5.14 -19.47
C LYS A 120 13.04 4.47 -18.51
N LYS A 121 11.86 5.10 -18.32
CA LYS A 121 10.80 4.53 -17.48
C LYS A 121 10.33 3.14 -17.97
N SER A 122 10.37 2.87 -19.28
CA SER A 122 10.06 1.55 -19.85
C SER A 122 11.05 0.49 -19.39
N GLU A 123 12.34 0.79 -19.47
CA GLU A 123 13.44 -0.11 -19.09
C GLU A 123 13.39 -0.45 -17.59
N ILE A 124 13.06 0.53 -16.74
CA ILE A 124 12.85 0.30 -15.30
C ILE A 124 11.72 -0.72 -15.08
N ARG A 125 10.59 -0.57 -15.80
CA ARG A 125 9.46 -1.52 -15.70
C ARG A 125 9.85 -2.92 -16.16
N GLU A 126 10.60 -3.04 -17.25
CA GLU A 126 11.08 -4.33 -17.76
C GLU A 126 12.00 -5.01 -16.74
N ARG A 127 13.00 -4.30 -16.21
CA ARG A 127 13.89 -4.82 -15.16
C ARG A 127 13.11 -5.27 -13.92
N LYS A 128 12.11 -4.48 -13.50
CA LYS A 128 11.21 -4.85 -12.39
C LYS A 128 10.41 -6.12 -12.69
N LEU A 129 9.92 -6.29 -13.92
CA LEU A 129 9.19 -7.49 -14.35
C LEU A 129 10.09 -8.72 -14.37
N ILE A 130 11.33 -8.58 -14.86
CA ILE A 130 12.33 -9.66 -14.88
C ILE A 130 12.68 -10.09 -13.45
N LYS A 131 12.97 -9.15 -12.55
CA LYS A 131 13.27 -9.46 -11.14
C LYS A 131 12.11 -10.20 -10.49
N LYS A 132 10.87 -9.71 -10.67
CA LYS A 132 9.66 -10.37 -10.18
C LYS A 132 9.46 -11.78 -10.76
N TYR A 133 9.78 -11.98 -12.03
CA TYR A 133 9.70 -13.28 -12.68
C TYR A 133 10.68 -14.27 -12.04
N ASN A 134 11.94 -13.85 -11.85
CA ASN A 134 12.98 -14.68 -11.22
C ASN A 134 12.60 -15.05 -9.79
N GLU A 135 12.17 -14.09 -8.97
CA GLU A 135 11.68 -14.34 -7.60
C GLU A 135 10.54 -15.38 -7.57
N LEU A 136 9.59 -15.31 -8.51
CA LEU A 136 8.48 -16.25 -8.59
C LEU A 136 8.89 -17.63 -9.10
N LYS A 137 9.88 -17.68 -10.00
CA LYS A 137 10.45 -18.92 -10.54
C LYS A 137 11.22 -19.67 -9.45
N GLU A 138 12.10 -18.98 -8.73
CA GLU A 138 12.82 -19.52 -7.57
C GLU A 138 11.85 -19.99 -6.48
N GLY A 139 10.78 -19.22 -6.23
CA GLY A 139 9.75 -19.58 -5.26
C GLY A 139 8.75 -20.66 -5.71
N GLY A 140 8.88 -21.21 -6.93
CA GLY A 140 7.97 -22.24 -7.48
C GLY A 140 6.52 -21.79 -7.67
N LYS A 141 6.24 -20.47 -7.63
CA LYS A 141 4.88 -19.88 -7.68
C LYS A 141 4.55 -19.24 -9.03
N LEU A 142 5.42 -19.43 -10.02
CA LEU A 142 5.32 -18.81 -11.33
C LEU A 142 4.05 -19.23 -12.06
N ASP A 143 3.75 -20.53 -12.12
CA ASP A 143 2.61 -21.06 -12.87
C ASP A 143 1.28 -20.56 -12.29
N ALA A 144 1.13 -20.64 -10.96
CA ALA A 144 -0.04 -20.11 -10.27
C ALA A 144 -0.21 -18.59 -10.48
N TYR A 145 0.89 -17.83 -10.55
CA TYR A 145 0.83 -16.40 -10.85
C TYR A 145 0.38 -16.13 -12.29
N ILE A 146 0.90 -16.89 -13.26
CA ILE A 146 0.52 -16.79 -14.67
C ILE A 146 -0.96 -17.16 -14.84
N GLU A 147 -1.42 -18.24 -14.22
CA GLU A 147 -2.81 -18.68 -14.27
C GLU A 147 -3.76 -17.60 -13.70
N LYS A 148 -3.44 -17.04 -12.54
CA LYS A 148 -4.20 -15.91 -11.96
C LYS A 148 -4.22 -14.70 -12.89
N ARG A 149 -3.10 -14.38 -13.55
CA ARG A 149 -3.02 -13.27 -14.49
C ARG A 149 -3.86 -13.53 -15.75
N ARG A 150 -3.85 -14.76 -16.28
CA ARG A 150 -4.69 -15.20 -17.40
C ARG A 150 -6.18 -15.07 -17.03
N LYS A 151 -6.61 -15.59 -15.87
CA LYS A 151 -8.00 -15.47 -15.39
C LYS A 151 -8.43 -14.02 -15.25
N LYS A 152 -7.58 -13.15 -14.69
CA LYS A 152 -7.87 -11.72 -14.56
C LYS A 152 -8.00 -11.01 -15.90
N ASN A 153 -7.16 -11.35 -16.89
CA ASN A 153 -7.24 -10.78 -18.23
C ASN A 153 -8.52 -11.24 -18.94
N ALA A 154 -8.81 -12.55 -18.93
CA ALA A 154 -10.05 -13.09 -19.50
C ALA A 154 -11.30 -12.43 -18.90
N SER A 155 -11.34 -12.24 -17.58
CA SER A 155 -12.45 -11.55 -16.91
C SER A 155 -12.60 -10.08 -17.34
N LYS A 156 -11.48 -9.38 -17.65
CA LYS A 156 -11.54 -8.02 -18.20
C LYS A 156 -12.04 -8.02 -19.64
N ASP A 157 -11.60 -8.98 -20.45
CA ASP A 157 -12.01 -9.08 -21.85
C ASP A 157 -13.51 -9.43 -21.95
N HIS A 158 -14.01 -10.29 -21.04
CA HIS A 158 -15.43 -10.61 -20.90
C HIS A 158 -16.32 -9.39 -20.63
N ARG A 159 -15.79 -8.27 -20.10
CA ARG A 159 -16.56 -7.02 -19.95
C ARG A 159 -17.00 -6.45 -21.31
N TYR A 160 -16.23 -6.69 -22.36
CA TYR A 160 -16.47 -6.17 -23.70
C TYR A 160 -17.14 -7.20 -24.61
N VAL A 161 -17.38 -8.42 -24.13
CA VAL A 161 -18.10 -9.45 -24.87
C VAL A 161 -19.61 -9.25 -24.63
N PRO A 162 -20.43 -9.14 -25.69
CA PRO A 162 -21.88 -9.05 -25.53
C PRO A 162 -22.42 -10.26 -24.73
N TYR A 163 -23.35 -10.00 -23.81
CA TYR A 163 -24.04 -11.08 -23.10
C TYR A 163 -24.73 -12.00 -24.10
N LYS A 164 -24.56 -13.32 -23.93
CA LYS A 164 -25.35 -14.30 -24.69
C LYS A 164 -26.83 -13.99 -24.47
N ARG A 165 -27.57 -13.79 -25.56
CA ARG A 165 -29.03 -13.71 -25.50
C ARG A 165 -29.54 -14.99 -24.86
N PRO A 166 -30.48 -14.93 -23.88
CA PRO A 166 -31.10 -16.13 -23.35
C PRO A 166 -31.72 -16.88 -24.53
N SER A 167 -31.37 -18.15 -24.72
CA SER A 167 -32.06 -18.97 -25.71
C SER A 167 -33.48 -19.13 -25.22
N ASN A 168 -34.45 -18.65 -26.01
CA ASN A 168 -35.86 -18.95 -25.80
C ASN A 168 -36.04 -20.45 -26.06
N GLY A 169 -35.74 -21.26 -25.04
CA GLY A 169 -36.11 -22.68 -25.00
C GLY A 169 -37.61 -22.73 -24.81
N GLY A 170 -38.35 -22.64 -25.92
CA GLY A 170 -39.78 -22.89 -25.96
C GLY A 170 -40.07 -24.23 -25.32
N GLN A 171 -40.97 -24.19 -24.34
CA GLN A 171 -41.63 -25.33 -23.72
C GLN A 171 -42.21 -26.24 -24.82
N GLN A 172 -41.89 -27.52 -24.78
CA GLN A 172 -42.75 -28.59 -25.29
C GLN A 172 -43.57 -29.11 -24.12
#